data_AF-L9XQ73-F1
#
_entry.id   AF-L9XQ73-F1
#
_cell.length_a   1.000
_cell.length_b   1.000
_cell.length_c   1.000
_cell.angle_alpha   90.00
_cell.angle_beta   90.00
_cell.angle_gamma   90.00
#
_symmetry.space_group_name_H-M   'P 1'
#
loop_
_entity.id
_entity.type
_entity.pdbx_description
1 polymer ?
#
loop_
_entity_poly.entity_id
_entity_poly.type
_entity_poly.pdbx_seq_one_letter_code
_entity_poly.pdbx_strand_id
1 'polypeptide(L)' 'MRIDRFHNSWVGSRTSVQEWLEQFMHYYNRQRLHRALDGKTPVEEVLN' A
#
# COMPACT_ATOMS: atom_id res chain seq x y z
N MET A 1 -1.52 4.16 -10.08
CA MET A 1 -0.95 3.09 -9.24
C MET A 1 0.07 2.35 -10.11
N ARG A 2 1.37 2.56 -9.89
CA ARG A 2 2.41 1.84 -10.65
C ARG A 2 2.50 0.43 -10.08
N ILE A 3 1.70 -0.48 -10.64
CA ILE A 3 1.69 -1.91 -10.30
C ILE A 3 3.10 -2.51 -10.46
N ASP A 4 3.89 -1.93 -11.37
CA ASP A 4 5.30 -2.24 -11.64
C ASP A 4 6.19 -2.29 -10.37
N ARG A 5 5.93 -1.43 -9.36
CA ARG A 5 6.74 -1.39 -8.13
C ARG A 5 6.63 -2.67 -7.31
N PHE A 6 5.52 -3.40 -7.44
CA PHE A 6 5.22 -4.60 -6.66
C PHE A 6 5.17 -5.87 -7.53
N HIS A 7 5.46 -5.77 -8.84
CA HIS A 7 5.45 -6.94 -9.72
C HIS A 7 6.62 -7.90 -9.47
N ASN A 8 7.77 -7.40 -9.01
CA ASN A 8 8.94 -8.23 -8.69
C ASN A 8 8.69 -9.20 -7.51
N SER A 9 7.74 -8.88 -6.62
CA SER A 9 7.39 -9.73 -5.48
C SER A 9 6.21 -10.66 -5.75
N TRP A 10 5.55 -10.60 -6.92
CA TRP A 10 4.46 -11.50 -7.29
C TRP A 10 4.98 -12.58 -8.24
N VAL A 11 5.31 -13.76 -7.69
CA VAL A 11 5.83 -14.91 -8.47
C VAL A 11 4.80 -16.05 -8.55
N GLY A 12 3.53 -15.77 -8.27
CA GLY A 12 2.43 -16.74 -8.36
C GLY A 12 2.35 -17.74 -7.21
N SER A 13 3.20 -17.63 -6.18
CA SER A 13 3.13 -18.45 -4.96
C SER A 13 2.31 -17.76 -3.87
N ARG A 14 1.69 -18.52 -2.96
CA ARG A 14 0.93 -17.96 -1.83
C ARG A 14 1.78 -17.02 -0.97
N THR A 15 3.04 -17.35 -0.73
CA THR A 15 3.98 -16.50 0.02
C THR A 15 4.21 -15.17 -0.68
N SER A 16 4.42 -15.20 -2.01
CA SER A 16 4.65 -14.00 -2.81
C SER A 16 3.44 -13.06 -2.82
N VAL A 17 2.22 -13.61 -2.78
CA VAL A 17 0.97 -12.85 -2.64
C VAL A 17 0.87 -12.18 -1.27
N GLN A 18 1.29 -12.87 -0.21
CA GLN A 18 1.27 -12.33 1.15
C GLN A 18 2.24 -11.15 1.29
N GLU A 19 3.48 -11.32 0.83
CA GLU A 19 4.49 -10.25 0.83
C GLU A 19 4.01 -9.03 0.01
N TRP A 20 3.37 -9.28 -1.12
CA TRP A 20 2.77 -8.23 -1.94
C TRP A 20 1.68 -7.46 -1.19
N LEU A 21 0.75 -8.17 -0.52
CA LEU A 21 -0.34 -7.56 0.24
C LEU A 21 0.19 -6.71 1.40
N GLU A 22 1.20 -7.21 2.12
CA GLU A 22 1.81 -6.47 3.22
C GLU A 22 2.45 -5.16 2.74
N GLN A 23 3.24 -5.22 1.66
CA GLN A 23 3.85 -4.03 1.06
C GLN A 23 2.79 -3.05 0.52
N PHE A 24 1.74 -3.57 -0.10
CA PHE A 24 0.64 -2.75 -0.61
C PHE A 24 -0.10 -2.04 0.53
N MET A 25 -0.49 -2.77 1.58
CA MET A 25 -1.18 -2.20 2.75
C MET A 25 -0.31 -1.15 3.42
N HIS A 26 0.98 -1.42 3.61
CA HIS A 26 1.90 -0.45 4.21
C HIS A 26 1.98 0.84 3.39
N TYR A 27 2.19 0.73 2.07
CA TYR A 27 2.25 1.88 1.17
C TYR A 27 0.93 2.67 1.20
N TYR A 28 -0.20 1.98 1.04
CA TYR A 28 -1.51 2.64 0.96
C TYR A 28 -1.84 3.38 2.26
N ASN A 29 -1.61 2.73 3.40
CA ASN A 29 -2.04 3.27 4.68
C ASN A 29 -1.10 4.37 5.23
N ARG A 30 0.19 4.35 4.89
CA ARG A 30 1.22 5.20 5.56
C ARG A 30 1.92 6.19 4.63
N GLN A 31 1.89 5.99 3.32
CA GLN A 31 2.72 6.76 2.39
C GLN A 31 1.90 7.43 1.28
N ARG A 32 0.71 6.90 0.98
CA ARG A 32 -0.17 7.50 0.00
C ARG A 32 -0.88 8.69 0.63
N LEU A 33 -0.60 9.87 0.12
CA LEU A 33 -1.36 11.07 0.44
C LEU A 33 -2.67 11.04 -0.36
N HIS A 34 -3.78 11.32 0.33
CA HIS A 34 -5.10 11.35 -0.29
C HIS A 34 -5.61 12.78 -0.37
N ARG A 35 -5.91 13.26 -1.58
CA ARG A 35 -6.54 14.57 -1.76
C ARG A 35 -7.88 14.69 -1.03
N ALA A 36 -8.62 13.58 -0.93
CA ALA A 36 -9.89 13.52 -0.20
C ALA A 36 -9.72 13.54 1.33
N LEU A 37 -8.49 13.31 1.84
CA LEU A 37 -8.15 13.36 3.26
C LEU A 37 -7.29 14.59 3.56
N ASP A 38 -7.50 15.70 2.84
CA ASP A 38 -6.70 16.93 2.97
C ASP A 38 -5.18 16.73 2.83
N GLY A 39 -4.79 15.75 2.01
CA GLY A 39 -3.38 15.39 1.81
C GLY A 39 -2.80 14.50 2.91
N LYS A 40 -3.58 14.06 3.89
CA LYS A 40 -3.16 13.08 4.90
C LYS A 40 -3.15 11.66 4.35
N THR A 41 -2.45 10.78 5.05
CA THR A 41 -2.51 9.34 4.85
C THR A 41 -3.70 8.74 5.59
N PRO A 42 -4.20 7.55 5.19
CA PRO A 42 -5.33 6.91 5.86
C PRO A 42 -5.10 6.68 7.35
N VAL A 43 -3.87 6.37 7.74
CA VAL A 43 -3.49 6.21 9.15
C VAL A 43 -3.63 7.51 9.93
N GLU A 44 -3.19 8.63 9.35
CA GLU A 44 -3.22 9.92 10.03
C GLU A 44 -4.65 10.39 10.22
N GLU A 45 -5.54 10.06 9.28
CA GLU A 45 -6.97 10.35 9.42
C GLU A 45 -7.62 9.53 10.54
N VAL A 46 -7.31 8.24 10.66
CA VAL A 46 -7.90 7.37 11.70
C VAL A 46 -7.39 7.70 13.11
N LEU A 47 -6.18 8.22 13.22
CA LEU A 47 -5.55 8.56 14.50
C LEU A 47 -5.88 9.98 15.02
N ASN A 48 -6.65 10.76 14.26
CA ASN A 48 -6.99 12.16 14.53
C ASN A 48 -8.43 12.28 15.09
#